data_AF-A0A176E173-F1
#
_entry.id   AF-A0A176E173-F1
#
_cell.length_a   1.000
_cell.length_b   1.000
_cell.length_c   1.000
_cell.angle_alpha   90.00
_cell.angle_beta   90.00
_cell.angle_gamma   90.00
#
_symmetry.space_group_name_H-M   'P 1'
#
loop_
_entity.id
_entity.type
_entity.pdbx_description
1 polymer ?
#
loop_
_entity_poly.entity_id
_entity_poly.type
_entity_poly.pdbx_seq_one_letter_code
_entity_poly.pdbx_strand_id
1 'polypeptide(L)'
;MTQETTKCGVVAVLGAPNAGKSTLVNQLVGQKVAITSAKAQTTRARMMGIALHGDTQMILVDTPGIFAPKRRLDRAMVSAAWEGAEAADALLLLVDPLKQRRHELEPLLEQIAARPERKILVLNKVDRAKKEPLLALAQELTAKVEFETVYFVSALTGDGVDEMKDALAAMMPEGAWMYPEDQVSDASERLLATEITREQLYQQLHEELPYDSAV
;
A
#
# COMPACT_ATOMS: atom_id res chain seq x y z
N MET A 1 28.41 6.87 24.67
CA MET A 1 27.22 7.18 23.87
C MET A 1 26.85 5.88 23.16
N THR A 2 25.87 5.15 23.70
CA THR A 2 25.29 4.01 23.00
C THR A 2 24.67 4.54 21.72
N GLN A 3 25.17 4.10 20.56
CA GLN A 3 24.50 4.37 19.28
C GLN A 3 23.10 3.77 19.42
N GLU A 4 22.06 4.59 19.36
CA GLU A 4 20.69 4.09 19.27
C GLU A 4 20.61 3.27 17.98
N THR A 5 20.33 1.97 18.11
CA THR A 5 20.22 1.04 17.00
C THR A 5 18.92 1.35 16.26
N THR A 6 19.00 2.17 15.23
CA THR A 6 17.85 2.46 14.37
C THR A 6 17.57 1.30 13.43
N LYS A 7 16.33 1.20 12.97
CA LYS A 7 15.90 0.28 11.91
C LYS A 7 15.37 1.05 10.72
N CYS A 8 15.63 0.55 9.51
CA CYS A 8 15.12 1.17 8.29
C CYS A 8 14.87 0.10 7.24
N GLY A 9 13.69 0.13 6.61
CA GLY A 9 13.38 -0.80 5.53
C GLY A 9 12.23 -0.37 4.63
N VAL A 10 12.05 -1.12 3.55
CA VAL A 10 11.07 -0.85 2.50
C VAL A 10 9.91 -1.83 2.60
N VAL A 11 8.69 -1.29 2.65
CA VAL A 11 7.44 -2.07 2.67
C VAL A 11 6.67 -1.83 1.38
N ALA A 12 6.48 -2.88 0.58
CA ALA A 12 5.66 -2.80 -0.62
C ALA A 12 4.17 -2.98 -0.25
N VAL A 13 3.33 -1.98 -0.56
CA VAL A 13 1.89 -2.02 -0.29
C VAL A 13 1.14 -2.47 -1.54
N LEU A 14 0.64 -3.70 -1.51
CA LEU A 14 0.03 -4.41 -2.63
C LEU A 14 -1.48 -4.59 -2.43
N GLY A 15 -2.21 -4.91 -3.50
CA GLY A 15 -3.65 -5.21 -3.41
C GLY A 15 -4.49 -4.59 -4.51
N ALA A 16 -5.66 -5.17 -4.80
CA ALA A 16 -6.54 -4.76 -5.89
C ALA A 16 -6.88 -3.24 -5.88
N PRO A 17 -7.26 -2.64 -7.03
CA PRO A 17 -7.77 -1.27 -7.06
C PRO A 17 -8.89 -1.08 -6.04
N ASN A 18 -8.88 0.08 -5.37
CA ASN A 18 -9.81 0.41 -4.28
C ASN A 18 -9.74 -0.49 -3.03
N ALA A 19 -8.70 -1.32 -2.85
CA ALA A 19 -8.49 -2.06 -1.60
C ALA A 19 -8.24 -1.14 -0.38
N GLY A 20 -7.89 0.13 -0.62
CA GLY A 20 -7.61 1.13 0.42
C GLY A 20 -6.13 1.34 0.69
N LYS A 21 -5.25 1.01 -0.27
CA LYS A 21 -3.78 1.14 -0.16
C LYS A 21 -3.36 2.55 0.23
N SER A 22 -3.76 3.55 -0.56
CA SER A 22 -3.38 4.95 -0.31
C SER A 22 -3.99 5.50 1.00
N THR A 23 -5.18 5.01 1.40
CA THR A 23 -5.75 5.31 2.72
C THR A 23 -4.88 4.76 3.84
N LEU A 24 -4.43 3.51 3.71
CA LEU A 24 -3.55 2.88 4.70
C LEU A 24 -2.18 3.56 4.75
N VAL A 25 -1.60 3.91 3.61
CA VAL A 25 -0.33 4.66 3.54
C VAL A 25 -0.47 5.98 4.29
N ASN A 26 -1.53 6.76 4.04
CA ASN A 26 -1.78 8.00 4.78
C ASN A 26 -1.94 7.76 6.29
N GLN A 27 -2.63 6.69 6.68
CA GLN A 27 -2.83 6.33 8.08
C GLN A 27 -1.51 5.97 8.77
N LEU A 28 -0.65 5.18 8.11
CA LEU A 28 0.66 4.77 8.64
C LEU A 28 1.64 5.94 8.77
N VAL A 29 1.62 6.85 7.78
CA VAL A 29 2.42 8.08 7.78
C VAL A 29 1.87 9.11 8.78
N GLY A 30 0.58 9.07 9.08
CA GLY A 30 -0.11 10.02 9.97
C GLY A 30 -0.54 11.32 9.28
N GLN A 31 -0.37 11.41 7.96
CA GLN A 31 -0.77 12.55 7.15
C GLN A 31 -1.06 12.17 5.70
N LYS A 32 -1.71 13.08 4.97
CA LYS A 32 -2.11 12.85 3.58
C LYS A 32 -0.93 13.06 2.62
N VAL A 33 -0.29 11.96 2.22
CA VAL A 33 0.82 11.93 1.25
C VAL A 33 0.44 11.25 -0.06
N ALA A 34 -0.62 10.43 -0.06
CA ALA A 34 -1.16 9.77 -1.23
C ALA A 34 -2.62 10.18 -1.45
N ILE A 35 -3.02 10.34 -2.71
CA ILE A 35 -4.40 10.68 -3.05
C ILE A 35 -5.33 9.48 -2.96
N THR A 36 -6.60 9.76 -2.66
CA THR A 36 -7.63 8.75 -2.42
C THR A 36 -8.87 9.06 -3.26
N SER A 37 -9.39 8.06 -3.98
CA SER A 37 -10.70 8.13 -4.62
C SER A 37 -11.37 6.76 -4.66
N ALA A 38 -12.69 6.75 -4.78
CA ALA A 38 -13.46 5.53 -5.03
C ALA A 38 -13.31 5.02 -6.47
N LYS A 39 -12.79 5.86 -7.37
CA LYS A 39 -12.45 5.48 -8.75
C LYS A 39 -11.13 4.72 -8.75
N ALA A 40 -11.05 3.69 -9.59
CA ALA A 40 -9.82 2.93 -9.76
C ALA A 40 -8.73 3.81 -10.42
N GLN A 41 -7.47 3.35 -10.39
CA GLN A 41 -6.36 3.97 -11.15
C GLN A 41 -6.10 5.44 -10.79
N THR A 42 -6.12 5.78 -9.50
CA THR A 42 -5.83 7.12 -8.99
C THR A 42 -4.35 7.45 -9.04
N THR A 43 -3.51 6.53 -8.58
CA THR A 43 -2.06 6.73 -8.46
C THR A 43 -1.38 6.60 -9.82
N ARG A 44 -0.85 7.71 -10.36
CA ARG A 44 -0.17 7.79 -11.66
C ARG A 44 1.34 8.02 -11.58
N ALA A 45 1.82 8.52 -10.45
CA ALA A 45 3.23 8.65 -10.12
C ALA A 45 3.54 7.78 -8.90
N ARG A 46 4.72 7.16 -8.87
CA ARG A 46 5.22 6.50 -7.65
C ARG A 46 5.49 7.61 -6.63
N MET A 47 4.77 7.58 -5.51
CA MET A 47 5.08 8.39 -4.34
C MET A 47 5.34 7.43 -3.19
N MET A 48 6.43 7.67 -2.46
CA MET A 48 6.74 6.94 -1.25
C MET A 48 6.16 7.68 -0.06
N GLY A 49 5.55 6.92 0.86
CA GLY A 49 5.21 7.41 2.19
C GLY A 49 6.32 7.03 3.16
N ILE A 50 6.75 7.94 4.01
CA ILE A 50 7.76 7.66 5.04
C ILE A 50 7.04 7.66 6.38
N ALA A 51 7.00 6.50 7.03
CA ALA A 51 6.35 6.30 8.31
C ALA A 51 7.37 6.01 9.40
N LEU A 52 7.30 6.76 10.50
CA LEU A 52 8.09 6.49 11.70
C LEU A 52 7.28 5.69 12.72
N HIS A 53 7.96 4.78 13.41
CA HIS A 53 7.44 4.06 14.57
C HIS A 53 8.58 3.79 15.56
N GLY A 54 8.65 4.57 16.65
CA GLY A 54 9.78 4.50 17.59
C GLY A 54 11.11 4.80 16.88
N ASP A 55 12.06 3.88 16.97
CA ASP A 55 13.40 3.92 16.34
C ASP A 55 13.42 3.37 14.90
N THR A 56 12.25 3.07 14.33
CA THR A 56 12.11 2.40 13.03
C THR A 56 11.52 3.34 11.97
N GLN A 57 12.20 3.44 10.83
CA GLN A 57 11.72 4.12 9.63
C GLN A 57 11.27 3.12 8.56
N MET A 58 10.02 3.24 8.12
CA MET A 58 9.43 2.42 7.07
C MET A 58 9.15 3.24 5.83
N ILE A 59 9.72 2.82 4.71
CA ILE A 59 9.51 3.43 3.39
C ILE A 59 8.39 2.64 2.71
N LEU A 60 7.20 3.22 2.70
CA LEU A 60 5.98 2.65 2.14
C LEU A 60 5.94 2.93 0.64
N VAL A 61 6.09 1.88 -0.16
CA VAL A 61 5.99 1.98 -1.61
C VAL A 61 4.59 1.55 -2.02
N ASP A 62 3.72 2.52 -2.34
CA ASP A 62 2.48 2.23 -3.06
C ASP A 62 2.89 1.88 -4.50
N THR A 63 2.62 0.65 -4.93
CA THR A 63 2.91 0.22 -6.30
C THR A 63 1.67 0.48 -7.16
N PRO A 64 1.54 1.63 -7.85
CA PRO A 64 0.50 1.81 -8.83
C PRO A 64 0.70 0.76 -9.91
N GLY A 65 -0.31 -0.08 -10.16
CA GLY A 65 -0.36 -0.76 -11.44
C GLY A 65 0.26 -2.15 -11.53
N ILE A 66 0.50 -2.94 -10.47
CA ILE A 66 0.82 -4.39 -10.68
C ILE A 66 -0.29 -5.16 -11.46
N PHE A 67 -1.43 -4.49 -11.69
CA PHE A 67 -2.62 -4.94 -12.39
C PHE A 67 -2.44 -5.00 -13.91
N ALA A 68 -2.68 -6.19 -14.48
CA ALA A 68 -3.08 -6.48 -15.87
C ALA A 68 -3.09 -5.25 -16.81
N PRO A 69 -1.91 -4.76 -17.22
CA PRO A 69 -1.79 -3.46 -17.85
C PRO A 69 -2.34 -3.48 -19.28
N LYS A 70 -3.48 -2.81 -19.48
CA LYS A 70 -4.15 -2.75 -20.80
C LYS A 70 -3.41 -1.80 -21.75
N ARG A 71 -2.92 -0.66 -21.24
CA ARG A 71 -2.22 0.35 -22.05
C ARG A 71 -0.69 0.20 -21.92
N ARG A 72 0.04 0.71 -22.91
CA ARG A 72 1.51 0.64 -22.98
C ARG A 72 2.19 1.42 -21.84
N LEU A 73 1.58 2.53 -21.39
CA LEU A 73 2.05 3.31 -20.24
C LEU A 73 1.91 2.50 -18.94
N ASP A 74 0.75 1.87 -18.72
CA ASP A 74 0.51 0.99 -17.58
C ASP A 74 1.59 -0.09 -17.51
N ARG A 75 1.92 -0.76 -18.64
CA ARG A 75 2.98 -1.78 -18.72
C ARG A 75 4.35 -1.26 -18.26
N ALA A 76 4.72 -0.07 -18.68
CA ALA A 76 5.99 0.55 -18.28
C ALA A 76 6.00 0.92 -16.79
N MET A 77 4.86 1.39 -16.26
CA MET A 77 4.71 1.66 -14.82
C MET A 77 4.74 0.37 -13.98
N VAL A 78 4.12 -0.72 -14.46
CA VAL A 78 4.19 -2.05 -13.83
C VAL A 78 5.64 -2.53 -13.78
N SER A 79 6.35 -2.48 -14.92
CA SER A 79 7.77 -2.89 -15.01
C SER A 79 8.62 -2.09 -14.05
N ALA A 80 8.46 -0.76 -14.01
CA ALA A 80 9.20 0.10 -13.08
C ALA A 80 8.84 -0.16 -11.61
N ALA A 81 7.59 -0.50 -11.30
CA ALA A 81 7.19 -0.90 -9.95
C ALA A 81 7.80 -2.24 -9.53
N TRP A 82 7.95 -3.19 -10.46
CA TRP A 82 8.58 -4.50 -10.22
C TRP A 82 10.10 -4.46 -10.20
N GLU A 83 10.73 -3.71 -11.10
CA GLU A 83 12.17 -3.42 -11.09
C GLU A 83 12.56 -2.67 -9.81
N GLY A 84 11.67 -1.83 -9.26
CA GLY A 84 11.84 -1.21 -7.95
C GLY A 84 11.49 -2.11 -6.75
N ALA A 85 10.79 -3.23 -6.98
CA ALA A 85 10.40 -4.19 -5.94
C ALA A 85 11.45 -5.28 -5.72
N GLU A 86 12.57 -5.30 -6.44
CA GLU A 86 13.68 -6.24 -6.18
C GLU A 86 14.38 -6.06 -4.81
N ALA A 87 13.90 -5.18 -3.92
CA ALA A 87 14.48 -4.95 -2.59
C ALA A 87 13.47 -4.50 -1.52
N ALA A 88 12.25 -5.07 -1.48
CA ALA A 88 11.35 -4.85 -0.33
C ALA A 88 11.75 -5.76 0.83
N ASP A 89 11.80 -5.24 2.05
CA ASP A 89 12.03 -6.03 3.27
C ASP A 89 10.75 -6.77 3.70
N ALA A 90 9.58 -6.22 3.36
CA ALA A 90 8.28 -6.82 3.62
C ALA A 90 7.25 -6.50 2.52
N LEU A 91 6.35 -7.45 2.27
CA LEU A 91 5.19 -7.30 1.40
C LEU A 91 3.90 -7.22 2.23
N LEU A 92 3.09 -6.19 1.98
CA LEU A 92 1.80 -5.98 2.63
C LEU A 92 0.67 -6.16 1.62
N LEU A 93 0.00 -7.31 1.62
CA LEU A 93 -1.13 -7.55 0.72
C LEU A 93 -2.44 -7.06 1.35
N LEU A 94 -2.99 -5.99 0.80
CA LEU A 94 -4.23 -5.37 1.25
C LEU A 94 -5.43 -5.86 0.43
N VAL A 95 -6.45 -6.39 1.10
CA VAL A 95 -7.65 -6.94 0.47
C VAL A 95 -8.91 -6.26 1.01
N ASP A 96 -9.80 -5.85 0.12
CA ASP A 96 -11.17 -5.43 0.46
C ASP A 96 -12.08 -6.67 0.47
N PRO A 97 -12.56 -7.12 1.64
CA PRO A 97 -13.35 -8.34 1.79
C PRO A 97 -14.75 -8.23 1.22
N LEU A 98 -15.26 -7.00 1.04
CA LEU A 98 -16.61 -6.74 0.51
C LEU A 98 -16.64 -6.86 -1.01
N LYS A 99 -15.59 -6.35 -1.68
CA LYS A 99 -15.51 -6.37 -3.14
C LYS A 99 -14.73 -7.56 -3.66
N GLN A 100 -13.69 -7.99 -2.93
CA GLN A 100 -12.70 -9.04 -3.22
C GLN A 100 -11.91 -8.87 -4.53
N ARG A 101 -12.57 -8.42 -5.61
CA ARG A 101 -12.00 -8.16 -6.93
C ARG A 101 -11.13 -9.34 -7.38
N ARG A 102 -11.69 -10.55 -7.33
CA ARG A 102 -10.94 -11.80 -7.54
C ARG A 102 -10.12 -11.83 -8.83
N HIS A 103 -10.65 -11.30 -9.93
CA HIS A 103 -9.91 -11.17 -11.19
C HIS A 103 -8.61 -10.34 -11.10
N GLU A 104 -8.54 -9.38 -10.18
CA GLU A 104 -7.35 -8.56 -9.89
C GLU A 104 -6.53 -9.15 -8.73
N LEU A 105 -7.16 -9.90 -7.81
CA LEU A 105 -6.52 -10.48 -6.63
C LEU A 105 -5.80 -11.81 -6.93
N GLU A 106 -6.38 -12.71 -7.71
CA GLU A 106 -5.77 -14.04 -7.97
C GLU A 106 -4.39 -13.92 -8.64
N PRO A 107 -4.17 -13.08 -9.67
CA PRO A 107 -2.83 -12.90 -10.25
C PRO A 107 -1.83 -12.31 -9.24
N LEU A 108 -2.29 -11.47 -8.31
CA LEU A 108 -1.42 -10.96 -7.24
C LEU A 108 -1.01 -12.06 -6.29
N LEU A 109 -1.92 -12.97 -5.92
CA LEU A 109 -1.61 -14.10 -5.06
C LEU A 109 -0.57 -15.01 -5.71
N GLU A 110 -0.72 -15.32 -6.99
CA GLU A 110 0.26 -16.12 -7.75
C GLU A 110 1.65 -15.47 -7.77
N GLN A 111 1.71 -14.15 -8.01
CA GLN A 111 2.97 -13.41 -8.03
C GLN A 111 3.62 -13.35 -6.64
N ILE A 112 2.83 -13.04 -5.61
CA ILE A 112 3.30 -12.94 -4.23
C ILE A 112 3.71 -14.32 -3.68
N ALA A 113 3.06 -15.41 -4.08
CA ALA A 113 3.42 -16.76 -3.67
C ALA A 113 4.87 -17.11 -4.05
N ALA A 114 5.34 -16.63 -5.20
CA ALA A 114 6.68 -16.91 -5.72
C ALA A 114 7.79 -16.01 -5.09
N ARG A 115 7.42 -15.06 -4.23
CA ARG A 115 8.33 -14.06 -3.66
C ARG A 115 8.97 -14.54 -2.35
N PRO A 116 10.28 -14.34 -2.13
CA PRO A 116 10.95 -14.81 -0.91
C PRO A 116 10.73 -13.89 0.30
N GLU A 117 10.29 -12.66 0.10
CA GLU A 117 10.12 -11.67 1.18
C GLU A 117 9.09 -12.14 2.22
N ARG A 118 9.17 -11.56 3.42
CA ARG A 118 8.16 -11.75 4.47
C ARG A 118 6.86 -11.06 4.06
N LYS A 119 5.73 -11.71 4.29
CA LYS A 119 4.42 -11.31 3.76
C LYS A 119 3.41 -11.14 4.89
N ILE A 120 2.68 -10.03 4.90
CA ILE A 120 1.54 -9.82 5.78
C ILE A 120 0.27 -9.72 4.92
N LEU A 121 -0.78 -10.42 5.33
CA LEU A 121 -2.12 -10.26 4.77
C LEU A 121 -2.89 -9.25 5.62
N VAL A 122 -3.56 -8.31 4.96
CA VAL A 122 -4.38 -7.30 5.62
C VAL A 122 -5.76 -7.27 5.01
N LEU A 123 -6.76 -7.68 5.78
CA LEU A 123 -8.16 -7.54 5.42
C LEU A 123 -8.65 -6.17 5.91
N ASN A 124 -8.82 -5.26 4.96
CA ASN A 124 -9.16 -3.86 5.24
C ASN A 124 -10.68 -3.64 5.30
N LYS A 125 -11.11 -2.46 5.76
CA LYS A 125 -12.51 -1.99 5.80
C LYS A 125 -13.39 -2.83 6.73
N VAL A 126 -12.82 -3.31 7.83
CA VAL A 126 -13.55 -4.14 8.81
C VAL A 126 -14.66 -3.37 9.51
N ASP A 127 -14.61 -2.03 9.50
CA ASP A 127 -15.68 -1.13 9.92
C ASP A 127 -17.01 -1.35 9.18
N ARG A 128 -16.97 -2.00 8.00
CA ARG A 128 -18.14 -2.29 7.17
C ARG A 128 -18.38 -3.79 6.91
N ALA A 129 -17.47 -4.65 7.32
CA ALA A 129 -17.53 -6.08 7.01
C ALA A 129 -18.14 -6.91 8.16
N LYS A 130 -18.79 -8.01 7.80
CA LYS A 130 -19.30 -9.00 8.77
C LYS A 130 -18.16 -9.93 9.20
N LYS A 131 -18.19 -10.42 10.45
CA LYS A 131 -17.09 -11.22 11.02
C LYS A 131 -16.93 -12.60 10.38
N GLU A 132 -18.02 -13.30 10.11
CA GLU A 132 -17.98 -14.69 9.64
C GLU A 132 -17.33 -14.80 8.24
N PRO A 133 -17.70 -13.96 7.24
CA PRO A 133 -17.05 -14.00 5.93
C PRO A 133 -15.56 -13.57 5.95
N LEU A 134 -15.16 -12.73 6.90
CA LEU A 134 -13.77 -12.28 7.05
C LEU A 134 -12.83 -13.44 7.39
N LEU A 135 -13.21 -14.27 8.37
CA LEU A 135 -12.41 -15.42 8.79
C LEU A 135 -12.29 -16.46 7.68
N ALA A 136 -13.38 -16.74 6.96
CA ALA A 136 -13.37 -17.66 5.83
C ALA A 136 -12.45 -17.16 4.70
N LEU A 137 -12.48 -15.86 4.40
CA LEU A 137 -11.60 -15.26 3.39
C LEU A 137 -10.13 -15.31 3.82
N ALA A 138 -9.83 -15.01 5.09
CA ALA A 138 -8.47 -15.11 5.61
C ALA A 138 -7.91 -16.53 5.42
N GLN A 139 -8.67 -17.55 5.82
CA GLN A 139 -8.30 -18.96 5.66
C GLN A 139 -8.04 -19.33 4.20
N GLU A 140 -8.93 -18.90 3.30
CA GLU A 140 -8.79 -19.15 1.87
C GLU A 140 -7.49 -18.56 1.31
N LEU A 141 -7.17 -17.32 1.68
CA LEU A 141 -5.98 -16.63 1.18
C LEU A 141 -4.69 -17.21 1.78
N THR A 142 -4.69 -17.54 3.07
CA THR A 142 -3.54 -18.20 3.74
C THR A 142 -3.28 -19.62 3.23
N ALA A 143 -4.27 -20.27 2.63
CA ALA A 143 -4.08 -21.57 1.98
C ALA A 143 -3.39 -21.45 0.60
N LYS A 144 -3.39 -20.26 -0.01
CA LYS A 144 -2.78 -19.98 -1.32
C LYS A 144 -1.38 -19.37 -1.21
N VAL A 145 -1.15 -18.57 -0.18
CA VAL A 145 0.11 -17.85 0.04
C VAL A 145 0.48 -17.97 1.51
N GLU A 146 1.75 -18.26 1.78
CA GLU A 146 2.30 -18.26 3.14
C GLU A 146 2.45 -16.82 3.63
N PHE A 147 1.54 -16.39 4.51
CA PHE A 147 1.64 -15.12 5.23
C PHE A 147 2.14 -15.37 6.64
N GLU A 148 2.99 -14.48 7.13
CA GLU A 148 3.51 -14.53 8.50
C GLU A 148 2.40 -14.22 9.51
N THR A 149 1.62 -13.17 9.23
CA THR A 149 0.50 -12.73 10.08
C THR A 149 -0.64 -12.20 9.22
N VAL A 150 -1.86 -12.32 9.74
CA VAL A 150 -3.08 -11.75 9.16
C VAL A 150 -3.61 -10.66 10.09
N TYR A 151 -3.82 -9.46 9.55
CA TYR A 151 -4.45 -8.34 10.27
C TYR A 151 -5.82 -8.01 9.71
N PHE A 152 -6.73 -7.65 10.60
CA PHE A 152 -8.07 -7.15 10.30
C PHE A 152 -8.09 -5.67 10.66
N VAL A 153 -8.14 -4.78 9.67
CA VAL A 153 -7.95 -3.34 9.92
C VAL A 153 -9.02 -2.49 9.27
N SER A 154 -9.19 -1.29 9.78
CA SER A 154 -9.86 -0.20 9.10
C SER A 154 -8.86 0.92 8.89
N ALA A 155 -8.30 0.99 7.68
CA ALA A 155 -7.39 2.08 7.31
C ALA A 155 -8.04 3.47 7.43
N LEU A 156 -9.37 3.55 7.39
CA LEU A 156 -10.13 4.80 7.52
C LEU A 156 -10.22 5.27 8.97
N THR A 157 -10.41 4.34 9.92
CA THR A 157 -10.63 4.68 11.33
C THR A 157 -9.38 4.50 12.20
N GLY A 158 -8.37 3.78 11.69
CA GLY A 158 -7.17 3.39 12.44
C GLY A 158 -7.31 2.07 13.18
N ASP A 159 -8.51 1.46 13.23
CA ASP A 159 -8.73 0.20 13.94
C ASP A 159 -7.79 -0.91 13.43
N GLY A 160 -7.08 -1.57 14.34
CA GLY A 160 -6.08 -2.61 14.07
C GLY A 160 -4.79 -2.15 13.36
N VAL A 161 -4.65 -0.86 13.02
CA VAL A 161 -3.48 -0.38 12.25
C VAL A 161 -2.23 -0.29 13.11
N ASP A 162 -2.34 0.09 14.38
CA ASP A 162 -1.17 0.22 15.27
C ASP A 162 -0.49 -1.14 15.51
N GLU A 163 -1.26 -2.19 15.82
CA GLU A 163 -0.72 -3.55 16.01
C GLU A 163 -0.04 -4.09 14.72
N MET A 164 -0.59 -3.75 13.55
CA MET A 164 0.02 -4.09 12.26
C MET A 164 1.31 -3.29 12.03
N LYS A 165 1.33 -2.01 12.44
CA LYS A 165 2.50 -1.12 12.34
C LYS A 165 3.64 -1.60 13.23
N ASP A 166 3.34 -2.07 14.45
CA ASP A 166 4.30 -2.67 15.36
C ASP A 166 4.99 -3.90 14.73
N ALA A 167 4.20 -4.78 14.12
CA ALA A 167 4.74 -5.96 13.44
C ALA A 167 5.59 -5.60 12.23
N LEU A 168 5.13 -4.66 11.39
CA LEU A 168 5.95 -4.16 10.28
C LEU A 168 7.27 -3.58 10.76
N ALA A 169 7.27 -2.78 11.84
CA ALA A 169 8.50 -2.23 12.41
C ALA A 169 9.45 -3.33 12.92
N ALA A 170 8.92 -4.37 13.55
CA ALA A 170 9.71 -5.53 13.98
C ALA A 170 10.34 -6.32 12.81
N MET A 171 9.79 -6.19 11.59
CA MET A 171 10.33 -6.84 10.40
C MET A 171 11.49 -6.08 9.75
N MET A 172 11.65 -4.79 10.04
CA MET A 172 12.65 -3.96 9.39
C MET A 172 14.06 -4.30 9.87
N PRO A 173 15.05 -4.34 8.97
CA PRO A 173 16.42 -4.62 9.34
C PRO A 173 17.03 -3.45 10.14
N GLU A 174 18.07 -3.76 10.92
CA GLU A 174 18.91 -2.73 11.52
C GLU A 174 19.58 -1.90 10.43
N GLY A 175 19.55 -0.59 10.58
CA GLY A 175 20.05 0.32 9.56
C GLY A 175 19.82 1.78 9.93
N ALA A 176 20.70 2.65 9.42
CA ALA A 176 20.50 4.08 9.52
C ALA A 176 19.22 4.48 8.76
N TRP A 177 18.47 5.43 9.31
CA TRP A 177 17.36 6.04 8.59
C TRP A 177 17.84 6.65 7.27
N MET A 178 17.04 6.46 6.22
CA MET A 178 17.32 6.95 4.87
C MET A 178 16.90 8.42 4.70
N TYR A 179 15.88 8.85 5.46
CA TYR A 179 15.32 10.19 5.39
C TYR A 179 15.30 10.87 6.77
N PRO A 180 15.29 12.22 6.82
CA PRO A 180 15.04 12.99 8.03
C PRO A 180 13.70 12.63 8.70
N GLU A 181 13.59 12.92 10.00
CA GLU A 181 12.43 12.56 10.82
C GLU A 181 11.14 13.32 10.45
N ASP A 182 11.29 14.53 9.92
CA ASP A 182 10.19 15.39 9.48
C ASP A 182 9.76 15.10 8.04
N GLN A 183 10.51 14.24 7.33
CA GLN A 183 10.20 13.88 5.97
C GLN A 183 9.18 12.74 5.92
N VAL A 184 8.08 13.02 5.25
CA VAL A 184 6.86 12.19 5.20
C VAL A 184 6.61 11.60 3.80
N SER A 185 7.26 12.16 2.78
CA SER A 185 7.24 11.67 1.41
C SER A 185 8.49 12.15 0.65
N ASP A 186 8.82 11.46 -0.44
CA ASP A 186 9.84 11.85 -1.42
C ASP A 186 9.30 12.81 -2.50
N ALA A 187 7.97 13.04 -2.51
CA ALA A 187 7.31 13.86 -3.50
C ALA A 187 7.64 15.35 -3.33
N SER A 188 8.01 16.01 -4.44
CA SER A 188 8.11 17.48 -4.46
C SER A 188 6.76 18.14 -4.19
N GLU A 189 6.76 19.35 -3.63
CA GLU A 189 5.52 20.13 -3.42
C GLU A 189 4.71 20.31 -4.71
N ARG A 190 5.40 20.47 -5.85
CA ARG A 190 4.75 20.56 -7.16
C ARG A 190 4.01 19.27 -7.51
N LEU A 191 4.63 18.12 -7.27
CA LEU A 191 3.99 16.82 -7.52
C LEU A 191 2.79 16.63 -6.57
N LEU A 192 2.93 16.96 -5.29
CA LEU A 192 1.83 16.90 -4.33
C LEU A 192 0.65 17.80 -4.76
N ALA A 193 0.91 19.03 -5.20
CA ALA A 193 -0.12 19.94 -5.71
C ALA A 193 -0.83 19.37 -6.95
N THR A 194 -0.07 18.78 -7.87
CA THR A 194 -0.59 18.08 -9.05
C THR A 194 -1.50 16.91 -8.65
N GLU A 195 -1.06 16.07 -7.71
CA GLU A 195 -1.83 14.91 -7.24
C GLU A 195 -3.12 15.36 -6.54
N ILE A 196 -3.05 16.33 -5.61
CA ILE A 196 -4.23 16.86 -4.91
C ILE A 196 -5.26 17.42 -5.90
N THR A 197 -4.80 18.16 -6.92
CA THR A 197 -5.68 18.67 -7.97
C THR A 197 -6.33 17.54 -8.75
N ARG A 198 -5.57 16.48 -9.08
CA ARG A 198 -6.10 15.29 -9.75
C ARG A 198 -7.13 14.55 -8.89
N GLU A 199 -6.92 14.46 -7.59
CA GLU A 199 -7.90 13.87 -6.67
C GLU A 199 -9.25 14.59 -6.80
N GLN A 200 -9.25 15.92 -6.90
CA GLN A 200 -10.45 16.72 -7.12
C GLN A 200 -11.13 16.41 -8.46
N LEU A 201 -10.37 16.28 -9.55
CA LEU A 201 -10.91 15.82 -10.83
C LEU A 201 -11.54 14.42 -10.70
N TYR A 202 -10.89 13.52 -9.96
CA TYR A 202 -11.40 12.19 -9.66
C TYR A 202 -12.59 12.19 -8.69
N GLN A 203 -12.87 13.27 -7.98
CA GLN A 203 -14.08 13.39 -7.15
C GLN A 203 -15.23 14.00 -7.95
N GLN A 204 -14.95 15.01 -8.78
CA GLN A 204 -15.97 15.86 -9.39
C GLN A 204 -16.38 15.44 -10.80
N LEU A 205 -15.48 14.84 -11.59
CA LEU A 205 -15.79 14.42 -12.96
C LEU A 205 -16.43 13.02 -12.97
N HIS A 206 -16.99 12.58 -14.07
CA HIS A 206 -17.60 11.24 -14.18
C HIS A 206 -17.19 10.56 -15.48
N GLU A 207 -17.55 9.28 -15.61
CA GLU A 207 -17.29 8.49 -16.83
C GLU A 207 -15.79 8.47 -17.18
N GLU A 208 -15.41 8.67 -18.44
CA GLU A 208 -14.03 8.66 -18.92
C GLU A 208 -13.23 9.92 -18.56
N LEU A 209 -13.91 11.04 -18.25
CA LEU A 209 -13.28 12.35 -18.08
C LEU A 209 -12.16 12.41 -17.03
N PRO A 210 -12.28 11.80 -15.83
CA PRO A 210 -11.17 11.76 -14.87
C PRO A 210 -9.93 11.05 -15.42
N TYR A 211 -10.13 10.04 -16.28
CA TYR A 211 -9.06 9.21 -16.80
C TYR A 211 -8.32 9.87 -17.97
N ASP A 212 -9.02 10.69 -18.76
CA ASP A 212 -8.43 11.40 -19.90
C ASP A 212 -7.91 12.80 -19.55
N SER A 213 -8.08 13.23 -18.29
CA SER A 213 -7.55 14.51 -17.79
C SER A 213 -6.04 14.46 -17.48
N ALA A 214 -5.36 15.59 -17.69
CA ALA A 214 -3.96 15.82 -17.31
C ALA A 214 -3.85 17.10 -16.45
N VAL A 215 -2.89 17.10 -15.53
CA VAL A 215 -2.57 18.20 -14.60
C VAL A 215 -1.07 18.41 -14.61
#